data_AF-A0A1I7UI56-F1
#
_entry.id   AF-A0A1I7UI56-F1
#
_cell.length_a   1.000
_cell.length_b   1.000
_cell.length_c   1.000
_cell.angle_alpha   90.00
_cell.angle_beta   90.00
_cell.angle_gamma   90.00
#
_symmetry.space_group_name_H-M   'P 1'
#
loop_
_entity.id
_entity.type
_entity.pdbx_description
1 polymer ?
#
loop_
_entity_poly.entity_id
_entity_poly.type
_entity_poly.pdbx_seq_one_letter_code
_entity_poly.pdbx_strand_id
1 'polypeptide(L)'
;MSIEETFAKSEKLMRFFSSPRITLHVNKALLSYHSDYFKKLFETDSGNEFPIEVTDLDVFATALSLIQNNPMKIEYWKLDKTVEIIDKFQLPAAKRHLELYF
;
A
#
# COMPACT_ATOMS: atom_id res chain seq x y z
N MET A 1 8.76 -11.81 4.68
CA MET A 1 8.65 -11.30 3.31
C MET A 1 9.02 -9.84 3.37
N SER A 2 10.02 -9.43 2.60
CA SER A 2 10.48 -8.04 2.57
C SER A 2 9.60 -7.19 1.65
N ILE A 3 9.81 -5.88 1.69
CA ILE A 3 9.15 -4.93 0.78
C ILE A 3 9.53 -5.26 -0.66
N GLU A 4 10.80 -5.53 -0.93
CA GLU A 4 11.33 -5.83 -2.27
C GLU A 4 10.73 -7.11 -2.85
N GLU A 5 10.49 -8.13 -2.03
CA GLU A 5 9.84 -9.37 -2.46
C GLU A 5 8.35 -9.16 -2.75
N THR A 6 7.66 -8.44 -1.87
CA THR A 6 6.20 -8.18 -1.96
C THR A 6 5.86 -7.27 -3.14
N PHE A 7 6.75 -6.34 -3.44
CA PHE A 7 6.62 -5.35 -4.51
C PHE A 7 7.68 -5.58 -5.60
N ALA A 8 8.08 -6.84 -5.79
CA ALA A 8 9.00 -7.22 -6.86
C ALA A 8 8.42 -6.83 -8.23
N LYS A 9 9.32 -6.54 -9.17
CA LYS A 9 9.01 -5.95 -10.48
C LYS A 9 7.86 -6.69 -11.18
N SER A 10 6.66 -6.10 -11.17
CA SER A 10 5.52 -6.50 -11.99
C SER A 10 5.22 -5.40 -13.01
N GLU A 11 4.50 -5.70 -14.09
CA GLU A 11 4.35 -4.89 -15.32
C GLU A 11 3.96 -3.40 -15.15
N LYS A 12 3.60 -2.93 -13.95
CA LYS A 12 3.20 -1.53 -13.69
C LYS A 12 4.00 -0.93 -12.53
N LEU A 13 4.57 0.24 -12.79
CA LEU A 13 5.31 1.07 -11.84
C LEU A 13 4.34 2.00 -11.09
N MET A 14 4.51 2.15 -9.78
CA MET A 14 4.24 3.43 -9.11
C MET A 14 5.48 3.83 -8.32
N ARG A 15 5.62 5.11 -8.01
CA ARG A 15 6.74 5.63 -7.24
C ARG A 15 6.21 6.40 -6.06
N PHE A 16 6.35 5.82 -4.87
CA PHE A 16 6.13 6.52 -3.61
C PHE A 16 7.38 7.34 -3.28
N PHE A 17 7.24 8.45 -2.57
CA PHE A 17 8.40 9.21 -2.07
C PHE A 17 8.43 9.09 -0.55
N SER A 18 9.29 8.21 -0.05
CA SER A 18 9.83 8.28 1.32
C SER A 18 11.19 9.01 1.30
N SER A 19 11.73 9.39 2.45
CA SER A 19 13.15 9.81 2.57
C SER A 19 13.91 8.71 3.32
N PRO A 20 14.89 8.00 2.71
CA PRO A 20 15.38 8.12 1.33
C PRO A 20 14.33 7.70 0.28
N ARG A 21 14.48 8.19 -0.96
CA ARG A 21 13.54 7.96 -2.08
C ARG A 21 13.50 6.48 -2.45
N ILE A 22 12.42 5.78 -2.08
CA ILE A 22 12.20 4.37 -2.40
C ILE A 22 10.99 4.22 -3.33
N THR A 23 11.16 3.50 -4.42
CA THR A 23 10.09 3.20 -5.40
C THR A 23 9.45 1.85 -5.09
N LEU A 24 8.11 1.78 -4.98
CA LEU A 24 7.37 0.51 -4.85
C LEU A 24 6.62 0.17 -6.13
N HIS A 25 6.96 -0.95 -6.77
CA HIS A 25 6.18 -1.45 -7.91
C HIS A 25 4.85 -2.02 -7.43
N VAL A 26 3.75 -1.64 -8.07
CA VAL A 26 2.41 -2.01 -7.61
C VAL A 26 1.46 -2.21 -8.78
N ASN A 27 0.44 -3.02 -8.56
CA ASN A 27 -0.59 -3.28 -9.55
C ASN A 27 -1.71 -2.24 -9.46
N LYS A 28 -1.77 -1.33 -10.44
CA LYS A 28 -2.82 -0.29 -10.50
C LYS A 28 -4.24 -0.87 -10.47
N ALA A 29 -4.48 -1.95 -11.23
CA ALA A 29 -5.82 -2.55 -11.31
C ALA A 29 -6.24 -3.14 -9.97
N LEU A 30 -5.31 -3.81 -9.27
CA LEU A 30 -5.56 -4.34 -7.93
C LEU A 30 -5.85 -3.22 -6.92
N LEU A 31 -5.05 -2.15 -6.94
CA LEU A 31 -5.24 -1.02 -6.03
C LEU A 31 -6.55 -0.26 -6.31
N SER A 32 -6.90 -0.01 -7.58
CA SER A 32 -8.18 0.60 -7.93
C SER A 32 -9.37 -0.27 -7.57
N TYR A 33 -9.22 -1.59 -7.61
CA TYR A 33 -10.28 -2.52 -7.22
C TYR A 33 -10.52 -2.50 -5.70
N HIS A 34 -9.47 -2.33 -4.91
CA HIS A 34 -9.53 -2.36 -3.44
C HIS A 34 -9.56 -0.99 -2.76
N SER A 35 -9.44 0.12 -3.50
CA SER A 35 -9.40 1.48 -2.94
C SER A 35 -9.98 2.52 -3.88
N ASP A 36 -11.01 3.22 -3.40
CA ASP A 36 -11.61 4.36 -4.10
C ASP A 36 -10.62 5.53 -4.25
N TYR A 37 -9.73 5.72 -3.26
CA TYR A 37 -8.66 6.70 -3.32
C TYR A 37 -7.74 6.43 -4.52
N PHE A 38 -7.22 5.21 -4.65
CA PHE A 38 -6.32 4.85 -5.73
C PHE A 38 -7.04 4.79 -7.08
N LYS A 39 -8.29 4.34 -7.10
CA LYS A 39 -9.14 4.42 -8.30
C LYS A 39 -9.23 5.85 -8.82
N LYS A 40 -9.64 6.79 -7.97
CA LYS A 40 -9.75 8.22 -8.34
C LYS A 40 -8.40 8.82 -8.74
N LEU A 41 -7.33 8.47 -8.03
CA LEU A 41 -5.97 8.92 -8.34
C LEU A 41 -5.55 8.51 -9.76
N PHE A 42 -5.79 7.26 -10.16
CA PHE A 42 -5.37 6.77 -11.48
C PHE A 42 -6.33 7.17 -12.60
N GLU A 43 -7.59 7.47 -12.29
CA GLU A 43 -8.53 8.04 -13.27
C GLU A 43 -8.19 9.52 -13.58
N THR A 44 -7.58 10.23 -12.63
CA THR A 44 -7.25 11.66 -12.77
C THR A 44 -5.91 11.89 -13.49
N ASP A 45 -4.97 10.96 -13.38
CA ASP A 45 -3.62 11.09 -13.94
C ASP A 45 -3.20 9.82 -14.69
N SER A 46 -2.91 9.96 -15.99
CA SER A 46 -2.46 8.89 -16.88
C SER A 46 -0.97 8.53 -16.72
N GLY A 47 -0.26 9.22 -15.83
CA GLY A 47 1.14 9.00 -15.50
C GLY A 47 1.42 7.61 -14.93
N ASN A 48 2.70 7.25 -14.93
CA ASN A 48 3.21 6.00 -14.34
C ASN A 48 3.93 6.24 -13.01
N GLU A 49 3.95 7.48 -12.52
CA GLU A 49 4.61 7.88 -11.29
C GLU A 49 3.65 8.76 -10.48
N PHE A 50 3.37 8.38 -9.23
CA PHE A 50 2.39 9.03 -8.37
C PHE A 50 3.05 9.44 -7.06
N PRO A 51 3.50 10.69 -6.92
CA PRO A 51 4.22 11.10 -5.73
C PRO A 51 3.28 11.08 -4.52
N ILE A 52 3.57 10.19 -3.58
CA ILE A 52 2.84 10.09 -2.32
C ILE A 52 3.87 10.14 -1.20
N GLU A 53 3.72 11.13 -0.32
CA GLU A 53 4.53 11.29 0.88
C GLU A 53 4.06 10.35 1.98
N VAL A 54 4.99 9.55 2.50
CA VAL A 54 4.74 8.60 3.59
C VAL A 54 5.74 8.86 4.72
N THR A 55 5.22 8.86 5.94
CA THR A 55 6.02 9.07 7.17
C THR A 55 6.80 7.82 7.57
N ASP A 56 6.28 6.64 7.27
CA ASP A 56 6.87 5.35 7.57
C ASP A 56 6.60 4.39 6.40
N LEU A 57 7.66 4.06 5.67
CA LEU A 57 7.55 3.21 4.48
C LEU A 57 7.14 1.78 4.83
N ASP A 58 7.61 1.24 5.95
CA ASP A 58 7.29 -0.13 6.36
C ASP A 58 5.81 -0.26 6.69
N VAL A 59 5.27 0.70 7.44
CA VAL A 59 3.84 0.76 7.77
C VAL A 59 3.02 0.88 6.49
N PHE A 60 3.44 1.75 5.57
CA PHE A 60 2.76 1.95 4.31
C PHE A 60 2.76 0.70 3.41
N ALA A 61 3.94 0.09 3.23
CA ALA A 61 4.12 -1.14 2.48
C ALA A 61 3.31 -2.30 3.09
N THR A 62 3.29 -2.40 4.43
CA THR A 62 2.48 -3.39 5.14
C THR A 62 1.00 -3.20 4.82
N ALA A 63 0.46 -1.98 4.93
CA ALA A 63 -0.94 -1.70 4.61
C ALA A 63 -1.31 -2.09 3.17
N LEU A 64 -0.46 -1.75 2.19
CA LEU A 64 -0.66 -2.14 0.79
C LEU A 64 -0.54 -3.65 0.56
N SER A 65 0.30 -4.35 1.32
CA SER A 65 0.48 -5.78 1.17
C SER A 65 -0.75 -6.58 1.58
N LEU A 66 -1.59 -6.03 2.48
CA LEU A 66 -2.77 -6.72 3.02
C LEU A 66 -3.89 -6.98 2.00
N ILE A 67 -3.81 -6.38 0.82
CA ILE A 67 -4.72 -6.69 -0.30
C ILE A 67 -4.10 -7.66 -1.32
N GLN A 68 -2.88 -8.14 -1.06
CA GLN A 68 -2.21 -9.12 -1.90
C GLN A 68 -2.46 -10.54 -1.40
N ASN A 69 -2.28 -11.52 -2.29
CA ASN A 69 -2.48 -12.95 -1.97
C ASN A 69 -1.57 -13.45 -0.83
N ASN A 70 -0.37 -12.89 -0.72
CA ASN A 70 0.58 -13.19 0.33
C ASN A 70 0.97 -11.87 1.01
N PRO A 71 0.27 -11.46 2.07
CA PRO A 71 0.55 -10.20 2.74
C PRO A 71 1.80 -10.26 3.62
N MET A 72 2.39 -9.10 3.90
CA MET A 72 3.45 -8.97 4.89
C MET A 72 2.89 -9.22 6.30
N LYS A 73 3.73 -9.73 7.19
CA LYS A 73 3.35 -9.88 8.60
C LYS A 73 3.22 -8.52 9.26
N ILE A 74 2.17 -8.36 10.05
CA ILE A 74 1.94 -7.13 10.82
C ILE A 74 2.68 -7.24 12.15
N GLU A 75 3.50 -6.24 12.44
CA GLU A 75 4.12 -6.07 13.75
C GLU A 75 3.12 -5.41 14.70
N TYR A 76 2.89 -6.00 15.87
CA TYR A 76 1.88 -5.52 16.83
C TYR A 76 2.06 -4.03 17.19
N TRP A 77 3.29 -3.57 17.40
CA TRP A 77 3.60 -2.17 17.72
C TRP A 77 3.40 -1.19 16.57
N LYS A 78 3.15 -1.67 15.34
CA LYS A 78 2.84 -0.84 14.16
C LYS A 78 1.33 -0.85 13.82
N LEU A 79 0.53 -1.65 14.52
CA LEU A 79 -0.88 -1.89 14.19
C LEU A 79 -1.70 -0.60 14.06
N ASP A 80 -1.62 0.29 15.06
CA ASP A 80 -2.38 1.55 15.06
C ASP A 80 -2.03 2.43 13.85
N LYS A 81 -0.74 2.57 13.55
CA LYS A 81 -0.27 3.32 12.38
C LYS A 81 -0.71 2.64 11.07
N THR A 82 -0.74 1.31 11.03
CA THR A 82 -1.24 0.57 9.87
C THR A 82 -2.74 0.82 9.66
N VAL A 83 -3.54 0.88 10.73
CA VAL A 83 -4.98 1.25 10.66
C VAL A 83 -5.13 2.65 10.09
N GLU A 84 -4.36 3.62 10.58
CA GLU A 84 -4.40 5.01 10.08
C GLU A 84 -4.12 5.09 8.57
N ILE A 85 -3.13 4.35 8.08
CA ILE A 85 -2.82 4.28 6.65
C ILE A 85 -3.96 3.60 5.87
N ILE A 86 -4.49 2.48 6.36
CA ILE A 86 -5.59 1.78 5.70
C ILE A 86 -6.82 2.69 5.54
N ASP A 87 -7.17 3.42 6.58
CA ASP A 87 -8.32 4.33 6.56
C ASP A 87 -8.02 5.55 5.65
N LYS A 88 -6.81 6.13 5.74
CA LYS A 88 -6.38 7.26 4.87
C LYS A 88 -6.44 6.92 3.39
N PHE A 89 -5.99 5.73 3.01
CA PHE A 89 -5.95 5.29 1.62
C PHE A 89 -7.16 4.43 1.22
N GLN A 90 -8.19 4.37 2.07
CA GLN A 90 -9.47 3.72 1.81
C GLN A 90 -9.31 2.26 1.34
N LEU A 91 -8.61 1.42 2.13
CA LEU A 91 -8.33 0.01 1.84
C LEU A 91 -9.19 -0.95 2.69
N PRO A 92 -10.52 -1.03 2.50
CA PRO A 92 -11.41 -1.82 3.37
C PRO A 92 -11.07 -3.32 3.41
N ALA A 93 -10.55 -3.88 2.32
CA ALA A 93 -10.11 -5.28 2.30
C ALA A 93 -8.93 -5.55 3.25
N ALA A 94 -8.00 -4.60 3.37
CA ALA A 94 -6.89 -4.69 4.32
C ALA A 94 -7.38 -4.64 5.78
N LYS A 95 -8.43 -3.86 6.07
CA LYS A 95 -8.99 -3.70 7.42
C LYS A 95 -9.47 -5.02 8.01
N ARG A 96 -10.02 -5.92 7.18
CA ARG A 96 -10.47 -7.26 7.61
C ARG A 96 -9.35 -8.12 8.20
N HIS A 97 -8.11 -7.96 7.73
CA HIS A 97 -6.97 -8.67 8.30
C HIS A 97 -6.64 -8.19 9.72
N LEU A 98 -7.01 -6.95 10.07
CA LEU A 98 -6.74 -6.35 11.37
C LEU A 98 -7.78 -6.74 12.42
N GLU A 99 -9.00 -7.10 12.01
CA GLU A 99 -10.06 -7.57 12.92
C GLU A 99 -9.65 -8.83 13.70
N LEU A 100 -8.61 -9.55 13.27
CA LEU A 100 -8.04 -10.69 13.99
C LEU A 100 -7.22 -10.30 15.23
N TYR A 101 -6.93 -9.01 15.42
CA TYR A 101 -6.08 -8.49 16.49
C TYR A 101 -6.85 -7.67 17.53
N PHE A 102 -8.17 -7.48 17.36
CA PHE A 102 -9.06 -6.73 18.25
C PHE A 102 -10.23 -7.61 18.70
#